data_AF-A0A346Y4B6-F1
#
_entry.id   AF-A0A346Y4B6-F1
#
_cell.length_a   1.000
_cell.length_b   1.000
_cell.length_c   1.000
_cell.angle_alpha   90.00
_cell.angle_beta   90.00
_cell.angle_gamma   90.00
#
_symmetry.space_group_name_H-M   'P 1'
#
loop_
_entity.id
_entity.type
_entity.pdbx_description
1 polymer ?
#
loop_
_entity_poly.entity_id
_entity_poly.type
_entity_poly.pdbx_seq_one_letter_code
_entity_poly.pdbx_strand_id
1 'polypeptide(L)'
;MLLSRLAENIYWAGRYLERAEDTARLVKVHTELYLDLPQATSMGWNPLLAVTGSGDAYDEHVRRNGADVDLSEELRVVTFLTTSQDNPSSVLSCLNAARANLRSVRALLPRSGWEQVNHLHLWARDTQGKAVPRRSRTEWANDLIRKCQTVTGLLSGTMSHDESYRFLEVGRHLERADMTTRVLDVQAHVLLQQITAGSTYADVTWMSVLKSLSAMQMFRRVARAGVSGSRALNFLLCDREFPRSVAHCLVELDRGLRLLPNSATVITAVGDALIRLDRADLDVHLKAMAPGELHDFMDRLQTDIGHVHATASDTWFAPPPVTVPEPEPAMTESTPAAPAGASQSQSVGNGQQTQRQSAARAVPSST
;
A
#
# COMPACT_ATOMS: atom_id res chain seq x y z
N MET A 1 -7.41 11.26 16.89
CA MET A 1 -6.25 11.12 16.00
C MET A 1 -5.31 10.09 16.57
N LEU A 2 -5.16 9.00 15.84
CA LEU A 2 -4.19 7.96 16.08
C LEU A 2 -2.75 8.50 16.00
N LEU A 3 -1.81 7.96 16.80
CA LEU A 3 -0.39 8.27 16.67
C LEU A 3 0.12 7.84 15.28
N SER A 4 0.89 8.69 14.63
CA SER A 4 1.43 8.49 13.26
C SER A 4 1.99 7.09 13.02
N ARG A 5 2.86 6.59 13.91
CA ARG A 5 3.44 5.24 13.84
C ARG A 5 2.42 4.10 13.96
N LEU A 6 1.36 4.28 14.75
CA LEU A 6 0.32 3.26 14.89
C LEU A 6 -0.52 3.18 13.60
N ALA A 7 -0.84 4.33 12.99
CA ALA A 7 -1.52 4.40 11.71
C ALA A 7 -0.70 3.72 10.59
N GLU A 8 0.59 4.06 10.52
CA GLU A 8 1.53 3.47 9.57
C GLU A 8 1.59 1.95 9.69
N ASN A 9 1.71 1.43 10.91
CA ASN A 9 1.77 -0.02 11.15
C ASN A 9 0.50 -0.72 10.68
N ILE A 10 -0.69 -0.16 10.96
CA ILE A 10 -1.96 -0.76 10.54
C ILE A 10 -2.12 -0.70 9.02
N TYR A 11 -1.80 0.45 8.41
CA TYR A 11 -1.82 0.62 6.96
C TYR A 11 -0.95 -0.41 6.25
N TRP A 12 0.31 -0.55 6.67
CA TRP A 12 1.22 -1.53 6.09
C TRP A 12 0.82 -2.97 6.39
N ALA A 13 0.21 -3.25 7.55
CA ALA A 13 -0.32 -4.59 7.83
C ALA A 13 -1.40 -4.99 6.82
N GLY A 14 -2.29 -4.07 6.43
CA GLY A 14 -3.29 -4.29 5.38
C GLY A 14 -2.64 -4.62 4.04
N ARG A 15 -1.62 -3.83 3.64
CA ARG A 15 -0.84 -4.08 2.41
C ARG A 15 -0.16 -5.44 2.41
N TYR A 16 0.55 -5.79 3.49
CA TYR A 16 1.28 -7.05 3.56
C TYR A 16 0.38 -8.28 3.57
N LEU A 17 -0.79 -8.22 4.20
CA LEU A 17 -1.76 -9.32 4.17
C LEU A 17 -2.32 -9.56 2.75
N GLU A 18 -2.68 -8.48 2.05
CA GLU A 18 -3.16 -8.57 0.66
C GLU A 18 -2.04 -9.08 -0.27
N ARG A 19 -0.83 -8.53 -0.16
CA ARG A 19 0.34 -8.97 -0.96
C ARG A 19 0.67 -10.45 -0.77
N ALA A 20 0.60 -10.94 0.47
CA ALA A 20 0.84 -12.35 0.77
C ALA A 20 -0.22 -13.26 0.12
N GLU A 21 -1.50 -12.89 0.19
CA GLU A 21 -2.59 -13.61 -0.47
C GLU A 21 -2.40 -13.62 -1.99
N ASP A 22 -2.11 -12.46 -2.58
CA ASP A 22 -1.99 -12.28 -4.02
C ASP A 22 -0.80 -13.02 -4.60
N THR A 23 0.36 -12.95 -3.95
CA THR A 23 1.56 -13.66 -4.38
C THR A 23 1.35 -15.17 -4.38
N ALA A 24 0.70 -15.72 -3.35
CA ALA A 24 0.40 -17.15 -3.31
C ALA A 24 -0.62 -17.57 -4.39
N ARG A 25 -1.61 -16.72 -4.65
CA ARG A 25 -2.59 -16.93 -5.72
C ARG A 25 -1.93 -16.91 -7.09
N LEU A 26 -0.99 -15.99 -7.33
CA LEU A 26 -0.20 -15.91 -8.55
C LEU A 26 0.64 -17.17 -8.76
N VAL A 27 1.38 -17.62 -7.75
CA VAL A 27 2.18 -18.86 -7.84
C VAL A 27 1.28 -20.07 -8.12
N LYS A 28 0.13 -20.19 -7.44
CA LYS A 28 -0.83 -21.26 -7.68
C LYS A 28 -1.34 -21.27 -9.12
N VAL A 29 -1.87 -20.14 -9.57
CA VAL A 29 -2.54 -20.05 -10.87
C VAL A 29 -1.53 -20.16 -12.01
N HIS A 30 -0.32 -19.63 -11.85
CA HIS A 30 0.76 -19.84 -12.79
C HIS A 30 1.23 -21.30 -12.83
N THR A 31 1.27 -22.01 -11.69
CA THR A 31 1.54 -23.46 -11.66
C THR A 31 0.50 -24.23 -12.48
N GLU A 32 -0.79 -23.91 -12.33
CA GLU A 32 -1.88 -24.52 -13.10
C GLU A 32 -1.72 -24.23 -14.60
N LEU A 33 -1.51 -22.96 -14.97
CA LEU A 33 -1.30 -22.56 -16.36
C LEU A 33 -0.08 -23.23 -17.00
N TYR A 34 1.03 -23.31 -16.27
CA TYR A 34 2.27 -23.92 -16.75
C TYR A 34 2.10 -25.43 -17.05
N LEU A 35 1.20 -26.11 -16.32
CA LEU A 35 0.86 -27.52 -16.56
C LEU A 35 -0.16 -27.70 -17.68
N ASP A 36 -1.05 -26.72 -17.88
CA ASP A 36 -2.10 -26.75 -18.92
C ASP A 36 -1.56 -26.39 -20.31
N LEU A 37 -0.42 -25.69 -20.40
CA LEU A 37 0.19 -25.26 -21.67
C LEU A 37 1.29 -26.22 -22.16
N PRO A 38 1.43 -26.43 -23.49
CA PRO A 38 2.60 -27.11 -24.05
C PRO A 38 3.89 -26.35 -23.72
N GLN A 39 5.01 -27.06 -23.50
CA GLN A 39 6.30 -26.43 -23.17
C GLN A 39 6.76 -25.36 -24.18
N ALA A 40 6.50 -25.57 -25.47
CA ALA A 40 6.85 -24.61 -26.52
C ALA A 40 6.09 -23.26 -26.40
N THR A 41 4.98 -23.25 -25.66
CA THR A 41 4.10 -22.08 -25.46
C THR A 41 4.10 -21.62 -23.99
N SER A 42 4.67 -22.41 -23.08
CA SER A 42 4.69 -22.07 -21.65
C SER A 42 5.54 -20.84 -21.41
N MET A 43 4.97 -19.84 -20.75
CA MET A 43 5.78 -18.75 -20.18
C MET A 43 6.75 -19.33 -19.15
N GLY A 44 7.96 -18.78 -19.09
CA GLY A 44 8.83 -18.96 -17.93
C GLY A 44 8.19 -18.38 -16.65
N TRP A 45 8.92 -18.47 -15.54
CA TRP A 45 8.49 -18.03 -14.22
C TRP A 45 8.86 -16.56 -13.93
N ASN A 46 9.81 -16.00 -14.69
CA ASN A 46 10.26 -14.60 -14.53
C ASN A 46 9.14 -13.53 -14.62
N PRO A 47 8.06 -13.69 -15.41
CA PRO A 47 6.93 -12.76 -15.37
C PRO A 47 6.33 -12.57 -13.96
N LEU A 48 6.41 -13.56 -13.08
CA LEU A 48 5.97 -13.40 -11.68
C LEU A 48 6.86 -12.43 -10.89
N LEU A 49 8.16 -12.34 -11.21
CA LEU A 49 9.06 -11.37 -10.61
C LEU A 49 8.69 -9.95 -11.03
N ALA A 50 8.32 -9.74 -12.29
CA ALA A 50 7.85 -8.45 -12.79
C ALA A 50 6.52 -8.02 -12.13
N VAL A 51 5.53 -8.93 -12.06
CA VAL A 51 4.24 -8.68 -11.42
C VAL A 51 4.41 -8.31 -9.93
N THR A 52 5.30 -8.99 -9.22
CA THR A 52 5.53 -8.74 -7.78
C THR A 52 6.51 -7.60 -7.52
N GLY A 53 7.34 -7.22 -8.49
CA GLY A 53 8.32 -6.13 -8.38
C GLY A 53 9.57 -6.57 -7.65
N SER A 54 9.83 -7.86 -7.75
CA SER A 54 10.92 -8.51 -7.04
C SER A 54 12.12 -8.73 -7.97
N GLY A 55 12.13 -8.15 -9.19
CA GLY A 55 13.19 -8.30 -10.19
C GLY A 55 14.56 -7.88 -9.65
N ASP A 56 14.71 -6.62 -9.26
CA ASP A 56 15.97 -6.09 -8.72
C ASP A 56 16.43 -6.85 -7.46
N ALA A 57 15.49 -7.18 -6.58
CA ALA A 57 15.76 -7.96 -5.37
C ALA A 57 16.21 -9.40 -5.70
N TYR A 58 15.67 -9.99 -6.76
CA TYR A 58 16.05 -11.31 -7.24
C TYR A 58 17.44 -11.29 -7.86
N ASP A 59 17.76 -10.29 -8.68
CA ASP A 59 19.08 -10.12 -9.27
C ASP A 59 20.15 -9.90 -8.19
N GLU A 60 19.83 -9.12 -7.15
CA GLU A 60 20.65 -8.96 -5.95
C GLU A 60 20.86 -10.28 -5.21
N HIS A 61 19.79 -11.05 -4.98
CA HIS A 61 19.85 -12.35 -4.34
C HIS A 61 20.73 -13.33 -5.12
N VAL A 62 20.57 -13.39 -6.44
CA VAL A 62 21.39 -14.23 -7.33
C VAL A 62 22.85 -13.79 -7.31
N ARG A 63 23.13 -12.48 -7.28
CA ARG A 63 24.50 -11.97 -7.24
C ARG A 63 25.20 -12.26 -5.90
N ARG A 64 24.46 -12.21 -4.77
CA ARG A 64 25.01 -12.49 -3.43
C ARG A 64 25.22 -13.98 -3.16
N ASN A 65 24.28 -14.82 -3.58
CA ASN A 65 24.26 -16.25 -3.22
C ASN A 65 24.74 -17.16 -4.35
N GLY A 66 24.96 -16.61 -5.55
CA GLY A 66 25.16 -17.37 -6.78
C GLY A 66 23.83 -17.80 -7.40
N ALA A 67 23.79 -17.94 -8.72
CA ALA A 67 22.72 -18.69 -9.36
C ALA A 67 22.95 -20.17 -9.05
N ASP A 68 22.05 -20.78 -8.28
CA ASP A 68 22.03 -22.24 -8.17
C ASP A 68 21.62 -22.80 -9.54
N VAL A 69 22.65 -23.13 -10.33
CA VAL A 69 22.54 -23.62 -11.71
C VAL A 69 21.93 -25.03 -11.76
N ASP A 70 21.93 -25.75 -10.64
CA ASP A 70 21.33 -27.08 -10.54
C ASP A 70 19.81 -27.02 -10.32
N LEU A 71 19.29 -25.87 -9.87
CA LEU A 71 17.86 -25.65 -9.74
C LEU A 71 17.21 -25.19 -11.04
N SER A 72 15.98 -25.62 -11.29
CA SER A 72 15.18 -25.06 -12.39
C SER A 72 14.79 -23.61 -12.10
N GLU A 73 14.51 -22.84 -13.17
CA GLU A 73 13.99 -21.46 -13.03
C GLU A 73 12.77 -21.40 -12.12
N GLU A 74 11.85 -22.35 -12.28
CA GLU A 74 10.68 -22.50 -11.42
C GLU A 74 11.05 -22.60 -9.94
N LEU A 75 11.97 -23.51 -9.59
CA LEU A 75 12.32 -23.74 -8.19
C LEU A 75 12.94 -22.49 -7.57
N ARG A 76 13.80 -21.79 -8.33
CA ARG A 76 14.40 -20.52 -7.87
C ARG A 76 13.34 -19.45 -7.65
N VAL A 77 12.51 -19.17 -8.66
CA VAL A 77 11.49 -18.10 -8.59
C VAL A 77 10.44 -18.39 -7.53
N VAL A 78 9.93 -19.63 -7.45
CA VAL A 78 8.91 -20.00 -6.45
C VAL A 78 9.49 -19.91 -5.05
N THR A 79 10.71 -20.38 -4.83
CA THR A 79 11.39 -20.24 -3.52
C THR A 79 11.53 -18.76 -3.15
N PHE A 80 11.99 -17.93 -4.09
CA PHE A 80 12.20 -16.52 -3.88
C PHE A 80 10.91 -15.74 -3.54
N LEU A 81 9.81 -16.05 -4.22
CA LEU A 81 8.52 -15.38 -3.99
C LEU A 81 7.77 -15.90 -2.77
N THR A 82 7.99 -17.14 -2.35
CA THR A 82 7.21 -17.75 -1.25
C THR A 82 7.95 -17.71 0.09
N THR A 83 9.22 -18.11 0.12
CA THR A 83 9.91 -18.45 1.38
C THR A 83 11.22 -17.72 1.62
N SER A 84 11.82 -17.11 0.58
CA SER A 84 13.10 -16.42 0.74
C SER A 84 12.99 -15.18 1.64
N GLN A 85 13.92 -15.07 2.59
CA GLN A 85 14.07 -13.90 3.45
C GLN A 85 14.82 -12.76 2.75
N ASP A 86 15.56 -13.06 1.68
CA ASP A 86 16.21 -12.05 0.83
C ASP A 86 15.20 -11.24 0.01
N ASN A 87 13.94 -11.68 -0.05
CA ASN A 87 12.84 -10.96 -0.65
C ASN A 87 11.92 -10.39 0.45
N PRO A 88 11.95 -9.07 0.71
CA PRO A 88 11.02 -8.42 1.64
C PRO A 88 9.54 -8.57 1.25
N SER A 89 9.28 -8.81 -0.04
CA SER A 89 7.94 -9.03 -0.60
C SER A 89 7.58 -10.51 -0.74
N SER A 90 8.39 -11.45 -0.25
CA SER A 90 7.97 -12.86 -0.23
C SER A 90 6.77 -13.07 0.67
N VAL A 91 6.01 -14.15 0.43
CA VAL A 91 4.84 -14.49 1.25
C VAL A 91 5.22 -14.53 2.74
N LEU A 92 6.29 -15.25 3.11
CA LEU A 92 6.70 -15.33 4.51
C LEU A 92 7.18 -13.99 5.09
N SER A 93 7.92 -13.19 4.32
CA SER A 93 8.37 -11.86 4.75
C SER A 93 7.17 -10.93 4.99
N CYS A 94 6.19 -10.92 4.09
CA CYS A 94 4.96 -10.13 4.24
C CYS A 94 4.17 -10.55 5.48
N LEU A 95 3.95 -11.85 5.71
CA LEU A 95 3.24 -12.32 6.90
C LEU A 95 3.99 -11.98 8.20
N ASN A 96 5.32 -12.05 8.18
CA ASN A 96 6.13 -11.65 9.32
C ASN A 96 6.01 -10.13 9.59
N ALA A 97 6.07 -9.31 8.55
CA ALA A 97 5.92 -7.85 8.65
C ALA A 97 4.50 -7.46 9.12
N ALA A 98 3.45 -8.05 8.54
CA ALA A 98 2.07 -7.85 8.98
C ALA A 98 1.89 -8.20 10.46
N ARG A 99 2.41 -9.36 10.90
CA ARG A 99 2.36 -9.76 12.30
C ARG A 99 3.15 -8.81 13.20
N ALA A 100 4.35 -8.39 12.79
CA ALA A 100 5.16 -7.45 13.58
C ALA A 100 4.44 -6.11 13.76
N ASN A 101 3.86 -5.58 12.69
CA ASN A 101 3.06 -4.36 12.71
C ASN A 101 1.86 -4.51 13.64
N LEU A 102 1.02 -5.54 13.46
CA LEU A 102 -0.18 -5.74 14.27
C LEU A 102 0.12 -6.04 15.74
N ARG A 103 1.32 -6.58 16.05
CA ARG A 103 1.76 -6.78 17.44
C ARG A 103 1.94 -5.46 18.17
N SER A 104 2.48 -4.46 17.48
CA SER A 104 2.75 -3.13 18.06
C SER A 104 1.47 -2.35 18.36
N VAL A 105 0.39 -2.64 17.62
CA VAL A 105 -0.91 -1.99 17.74
C VAL A 105 -1.98 -2.90 18.34
N ARG A 106 -1.59 -3.98 19.02
CA ARG A 106 -2.52 -5.03 19.50
C ARG A 106 -3.67 -4.50 20.36
N ALA A 107 -3.48 -3.37 21.06
CA ALA A 107 -4.53 -2.73 21.84
C ALA A 107 -5.69 -2.16 21.00
N LEU A 108 -5.47 -1.96 19.70
CA LEU A 108 -6.46 -1.45 18.73
C LEU A 108 -7.17 -2.57 17.97
N LEU A 109 -6.84 -3.84 18.24
CA LEU A 109 -7.43 -4.99 17.58
C LEU A 109 -8.22 -5.85 18.57
N PRO A 110 -9.32 -6.48 18.12
CA PRO A 110 -9.90 -7.60 18.82
C PRO A 110 -8.85 -8.68 19.06
N ARG A 111 -8.89 -9.28 20.25
CA ARG A 111 -7.96 -10.36 20.64
C ARG A 111 -7.95 -11.50 19.61
N SER A 112 -9.14 -11.89 19.13
CA SER A 112 -9.31 -12.91 18.08
C SER A 112 -8.65 -12.51 16.76
N GLY A 113 -8.71 -11.24 16.36
CA GLY A 113 -8.06 -10.71 15.17
C GLY A 113 -6.53 -10.87 15.24
N TRP A 114 -5.93 -10.48 16.37
CA TRP A 114 -4.50 -10.69 16.60
C TRP A 114 -4.12 -12.17 16.61
N GLU A 115 -4.88 -13.01 17.33
CA GLU A 115 -4.62 -14.45 17.42
C GLU A 115 -4.67 -15.11 16.05
N GLN A 116 -5.61 -14.73 15.19
CA GLN A 116 -5.75 -15.28 13.84
C GLN A 116 -4.59 -14.88 12.92
N VAL A 117 -4.09 -13.64 12.98
CA VAL A 117 -2.89 -13.23 12.23
C VAL A 117 -1.65 -13.98 12.72
N ASN A 118 -1.49 -14.12 14.04
CA ASN A 118 -0.38 -14.86 14.60
C ASN A 118 -0.43 -16.34 14.20
N HIS A 119 -1.61 -16.96 14.22
CA HIS A 119 -1.82 -18.33 13.77
C HIS A 119 -1.51 -18.50 12.28
N LEU A 120 -1.95 -17.58 11.41
CA LEU A 120 -1.59 -17.57 9.98
C LEU A 120 -0.07 -17.56 9.78
N HIS A 121 0.64 -16.66 10.47
CA HIS A 121 2.10 -16.57 10.37
C HIS A 121 2.80 -17.86 10.84
N LEU A 122 2.43 -18.38 12.02
CA LEU A 122 3.03 -19.61 12.56
C LEU A 122 2.77 -20.80 11.64
N TRP A 123 1.53 -20.96 11.18
CA TRP A 123 1.18 -22.02 10.23
C TRP A 123 2.00 -21.92 8.94
N ALA A 124 2.14 -20.71 8.36
CA ALA A 124 2.89 -20.53 7.13
C ALA A 124 4.38 -20.85 7.30
N ARG A 125 4.99 -20.42 8.42
CA ARG A 125 6.36 -20.75 8.80
C ARG A 125 6.55 -22.26 8.98
N ASP A 126 5.65 -22.91 9.72
CA ASP A 126 5.80 -24.34 10.07
C ASP A 126 5.53 -25.26 8.88
N THR A 127 4.78 -24.78 7.89
CA THR A 127 4.44 -25.54 6.67
C THR A 127 5.19 -25.08 5.42
N GLN A 128 6.16 -24.18 5.55
CA GLN A 128 6.86 -23.55 4.41
C GLN A 128 7.50 -24.55 3.44
N GLY A 129 7.94 -25.72 3.91
CA GLY A 129 8.47 -26.79 3.05
C GLY A 129 7.47 -27.35 2.03
N LYS A 130 6.18 -27.04 2.17
CA LYS A 130 5.13 -27.39 1.20
C LYS A 130 4.94 -26.33 0.11
N ALA A 131 5.44 -25.12 0.29
CA ALA A 131 5.22 -23.99 -0.62
C ALA A 131 5.98 -24.13 -1.95
N VAL A 132 7.12 -24.84 -1.94
CA VAL A 132 7.98 -24.97 -3.13
C VAL A 132 7.65 -26.21 -3.97
N PRO A 133 7.47 -27.43 -3.46
CA PRO A 133 7.26 -28.60 -4.32
C PRO A 133 5.93 -28.54 -5.09
N ARG A 134 5.94 -28.84 -6.40
CA ARG A 134 4.72 -28.84 -7.26
C ARG A 134 3.57 -29.65 -6.65
N ARG A 135 3.87 -30.81 -6.05
CA ARG A 135 2.88 -31.72 -5.45
C ARG A 135 2.05 -31.11 -4.31
N SER A 136 2.58 -30.08 -3.64
CA SER A 136 1.97 -29.53 -2.41
C SER A 136 1.71 -28.03 -2.47
N ARG A 137 2.36 -27.30 -3.38
CA ARG A 137 2.27 -25.83 -3.40
C ARG A 137 0.86 -25.31 -3.69
N THR A 138 0.08 -25.98 -4.52
CA THR A 138 -1.28 -25.57 -4.86
C THR A 138 -2.21 -25.69 -3.65
N GLU A 139 -2.09 -26.78 -2.89
CA GLU A 139 -2.82 -26.98 -1.64
C GLU A 139 -2.39 -25.95 -0.59
N TRP A 140 -1.08 -25.77 -0.43
CA TRP A 140 -0.53 -24.79 0.50
C TRP A 140 -0.99 -23.36 0.19
N ALA A 141 -0.97 -22.95 -1.09
CA ALA A 141 -1.46 -21.64 -1.52
C ALA A 141 -2.96 -21.49 -1.27
N ASN A 142 -3.77 -22.53 -1.51
CA ASN A 142 -5.19 -22.52 -1.20
C ASN A 142 -5.47 -22.34 0.30
N ASP A 143 -4.72 -23.03 1.16
CA ASP A 143 -4.83 -22.87 2.62
C ASP A 143 -4.42 -21.46 3.06
N LEU A 144 -3.32 -20.93 2.52
CA LEU A 144 -2.87 -19.57 2.81
C LEU A 144 -3.97 -18.57 2.45
N ILE A 145 -4.49 -18.64 1.22
CA ILE A 145 -5.57 -17.77 0.73
C ILE A 145 -6.78 -17.83 1.67
N ARG A 146 -7.25 -19.03 2.03
CA ARG A 146 -8.38 -19.19 2.96
C ARG A 146 -8.10 -18.55 4.32
N LYS A 147 -6.87 -18.67 4.83
CA LYS A 147 -6.48 -18.09 6.12
C LYS A 147 -6.35 -16.57 6.06
N CYS A 148 -5.85 -15.99 4.96
CA CYS A 148 -5.88 -14.55 4.73
C CYS A 148 -7.32 -14.03 4.67
N GLN A 149 -8.20 -14.71 3.93
CA GLN A 149 -9.63 -14.36 3.87
C GLN A 149 -10.32 -14.50 5.23
N THR A 150 -9.93 -15.47 6.04
CA THR A 150 -10.41 -15.62 7.43
C THR A 150 -9.98 -14.42 8.29
N VAL A 151 -8.72 -13.97 8.19
CA VAL A 151 -8.24 -12.74 8.86
C VAL A 151 -9.11 -11.55 8.42
N THR A 152 -9.27 -11.35 7.11
CA THR A 152 -10.01 -10.22 6.56
C THR A 152 -11.47 -10.21 7.03
N GLY A 153 -12.17 -11.35 6.95
CA GLY A 153 -13.55 -11.45 7.41
C GLY A 153 -13.70 -11.24 8.92
N LEU A 154 -12.77 -11.77 9.71
CA LEU A 154 -12.76 -11.61 11.16
C LEU A 154 -12.55 -10.14 11.56
N LEU A 155 -11.55 -9.47 10.98
CA LEU A 155 -11.27 -8.06 11.27
C LEU A 155 -12.45 -7.17 10.85
N SER A 156 -13.00 -7.38 9.65
CA SER A 156 -14.17 -6.63 9.16
C SER A 156 -15.41 -6.80 10.04
N GLY A 157 -15.66 -8.02 10.54
CA GLY A 157 -16.84 -8.32 11.36
C GLY A 157 -16.71 -8.00 12.85
N THR A 158 -15.51 -7.71 13.36
CA THR A 158 -15.28 -7.57 14.81
C THR A 158 -14.55 -6.29 15.23
N MET A 159 -13.88 -5.59 14.32
CA MET A 159 -13.34 -4.26 14.61
C MET A 159 -14.44 -3.20 14.56
N SER A 160 -14.32 -2.17 15.40
CA SER A 160 -15.05 -0.92 15.17
C SER A 160 -14.52 -0.27 13.89
N HIS A 161 -15.40 0.23 13.03
CA HIS A 161 -15.02 0.87 11.75
C HIS A 161 -14.55 2.33 11.96
N ASP A 162 -13.60 2.49 12.88
CA ASP A 162 -12.97 3.75 13.26
C ASP A 162 -11.72 4.06 12.41
N GLU A 163 -10.90 5.05 12.81
CA GLU A 163 -9.65 5.41 12.13
C GLU A 163 -8.73 4.19 11.90
N SER A 164 -8.63 3.28 12.88
CA SER A 164 -7.75 2.11 12.82
C SER A 164 -8.19 1.16 11.72
N TYR A 165 -9.47 0.79 11.70
CA TYR A 165 -10.01 -0.07 10.65
C TYR A 165 -9.89 0.58 9.26
N ARG A 166 -10.07 1.91 9.17
CA ARG A 166 -9.94 2.63 7.91
C ARG A 166 -8.52 2.62 7.36
N PHE A 167 -7.50 2.82 8.20
CA PHE A 167 -6.12 2.70 7.74
C PHE A 167 -5.80 1.29 7.22
N LEU A 168 -6.35 0.25 7.86
CA LEU A 168 -6.20 -1.14 7.41
C LEU A 168 -6.79 -1.33 6.00
N GLU A 169 -8.04 -0.89 5.81
CA GLU A 169 -8.75 -1.01 4.54
C GLU A 169 -8.11 -0.16 3.44
N VAL A 170 -7.64 1.05 3.76
CA VAL A 170 -6.91 1.92 2.82
C VAL A 170 -5.64 1.24 2.34
N GLY A 171 -4.85 0.64 3.23
CA GLY A 171 -3.69 -0.16 2.83
C GLY A 171 -4.09 -1.32 1.91
N ARG A 172 -5.11 -2.09 2.31
CA ARG A 172 -5.60 -3.25 1.55
C ARG A 172 -6.08 -2.88 0.14
N HIS A 173 -6.92 -1.86 0.00
CA HIS A 173 -7.45 -1.45 -1.30
C HIS A 173 -6.38 -0.87 -2.21
N LEU A 174 -5.41 -0.13 -1.65
CA LEU A 174 -4.30 0.40 -2.44
C LEU A 174 -3.39 -0.71 -2.97
N GLU A 175 -3.05 -1.69 -2.11
CA GLU A 175 -2.25 -2.85 -2.52
C GLU A 175 -2.97 -3.67 -3.60
N ARG A 176 -4.27 -3.89 -3.43
CA ARG A 176 -5.08 -4.63 -4.39
C ARG A 176 -5.17 -3.93 -5.75
N ALA A 177 -5.38 -2.61 -5.75
CA ALA A 177 -5.39 -1.82 -6.98
C ALA A 177 -4.05 -1.92 -7.71
N ASP A 178 -2.94 -1.70 -6.99
CA ASP A 178 -1.58 -1.84 -7.51
C ASP A 178 -1.36 -3.23 -8.12
N MET A 179 -1.58 -4.29 -7.35
CA MET A 179 -1.38 -5.67 -7.81
C MET A 179 -2.24 -6.01 -9.03
N THR A 180 -3.50 -5.57 -9.08
CA THR A 180 -4.36 -5.77 -10.26
C THR A 180 -3.75 -5.12 -11.51
N THR A 181 -3.30 -3.86 -11.43
CA THR A 181 -2.68 -3.19 -12.58
C THR A 181 -1.41 -3.90 -13.05
N ARG A 182 -0.60 -4.42 -12.13
CA ARG A 182 0.67 -5.09 -12.43
C ARG A 182 0.47 -6.48 -13.03
N VAL A 183 -0.53 -7.22 -12.55
CA VAL A 183 -0.97 -8.48 -13.16
C VAL A 183 -1.46 -8.22 -14.59
N LEU A 184 -2.27 -7.19 -14.79
CA LEU A 184 -2.80 -6.83 -16.09
C LEU A 184 -1.70 -6.42 -17.06
N ASP A 185 -0.76 -5.56 -16.64
CA ASP A 185 0.33 -5.06 -17.47
C ASP A 185 1.21 -6.18 -18.03
N VAL A 186 1.82 -6.97 -17.12
CA VAL A 186 2.74 -8.05 -17.49
C VAL A 186 2.02 -9.11 -18.33
N GLN A 187 0.80 -9.50 -17.94
CA GLN A 187 0.09 -10.56 -18.65
C GLN A 187 -0.47 -10.06 -19.98
N ALA A 188 -0.96 -8.82 -20.07
CA ALA A 188 -1.47 -8.28 -21.33
C ALA A 188 -0.34 -8.10 -22.35
N HIS A 189 0.85 -7.68 -21.94
CA HIS A 189 1.99 -7.57 -22.85
C HIS A 189 2.35 -8.93 -23.46
N VAL A 190 2.52 -9.96 -22.62
CA VAL A 190 2.86 -11.32 -23.10
C VAL A 190 1.71 -11.90 -23.93
N LEU A 191 0.47 -11.67 -23.51
CA LEU A 191 -0.72 -12.16 -24.19
C LEU A 191 -0.95 -11.53 -25.55
N LEU A 192 -0.82 -10.22 -25.66
CA LEU A 192 -1.02 -9.51 -26.92
C LEU A 192 0.02 -9.94 -27.94
N GLN A 193 1.27 -10.15 -27.54
CA GLN A 193 2.31 -10.73 -28.40
C GLN A 193 1.93 -12.13 -28.90
N GLN A 194 1.42 -12.99 -28.01
CA GLN A 194 0.97 -14.34 -28.39
C GLN A 194 -0.27 -14.33 -29.29
N ILE A 195 -1.20 -13.40 -29.08
CA ILE A 195 -2.40 -13.21 -29.92
C ILE A 195 -2.01 -12.73 -31.31
N THR A 196 -1.10 -11.75 -31.42
CA THR A 196 -0.59 -11.28 -32.71
C THR A 196 0.14 -12.40 -33.47
N ALA A 197 0.72 -13.36 -32.76
CA ALA A 197 1.34 -14.55 -33.34
C ALA A 197 0.34 -15.69 -33.66
N GLY A 198 -0.97 -15.49 -33.46
CA GLY A 198 -2.01 -16.49 -33.78
C GLY A 198 -2.12 -17.64 -32.77
N SER A 199 -1.72 -17.44 -31.51
CA SER A 199 -1.79 -18.49 -30.48
C SER A 199 -3.23 -18.91 -30.16
N THR A 200 -3.51 -20.21 -30.27
CA THR A 200 -4.80 -20.83 -29.91
C THR A 200 -5.09 -20.78 -28.39
N TYR A 201 -4.11 -20.37 -27.57
CA TYR A 201 -4.20 -20.44 -26.10
C TYR A 201 -4.54 -19.10 -25.42
N ALA A 202 -4.83 -18.05 -26.20
CA ALA A 202 -5.14 -16.72 -25.68
C ALA A 202 -6.24 -16.73 -24.61
N ASP A 203 -7.32 -17.48 -24.84
CA ASP A 203 -8.43 -17.60 -23.90
C ASP A 203 -8.03 -18.28 -22.59
N VAL A 204 -7.15 -19.30 -22.66
CA VAL A 204 -6.66 -20.03 -21.49
C VAL A 204 -5.82 -19.11 -20.60
N THR A 205 -4.99 -18.28 -21.21
CA THR A 205 -4.15 -17.35 -20.45
C THR A 205 -4.98 -16.19 -19.88
N TRP A 206 -5.97 -15.64 -20.60
CA TRP A 206 -6.91 -14.68 -19.99
C TRP A 206 -7.76 -15.30 -18.89
N MET A 207 -8.08 -16.60 -19.00
CA MET A 207 -8.69 -17.33 -17.90
C MET A 207 -7.77 -17.41 -16.68
N SER A 208 -6.46 -17.58 -16.90
CA SER A 208 -5.44 -17.54 -15.85
C SER A 208 -5.35 -16.16 -15.19
N VAL A 209 -5.34 -15.06 -15.96
CA VAL A 209 -5.38 -13.68 -15.42
C VAL A 209 -6.59 -13.49 -14.49
N LEU A 210 -7.77 -13.88 -14.97
CA LEU A 210 -9.00 -13.80 -14.18
C LEU A 210 -8.95 -14.68 -12.93
N LYS A 211 -8.35 -15.87 -12.98
CA LYS A 211 -8.16 -16.73 -11.80
C LYS A 211 -7.18 -16.13 -10.79
N SER A 212 -6.08 -15.53 -11.27
CA SER A 212 -5.06 -14.83 -10.46
C SER A 212 -5.64 -13.65 -9.69
N LEU A 213 -6.76 -13.09 -10.14
CA LEU A 213 -7.45 -11.98 -9.49
C LEU A 213 -8.80 -12.39 -8.89
N SER A 214 -9.06 -13.69 -8.66
CA SER A 214 -10.34 -14.21 -8.15
C SER A 214 -11.58 -13.75 -8.92
N ALA A 215 -11.41 -13.38 -10.18
CA ALA A 215 -12.39 -12.72 -11.01
C ALA A 215 -13.20 -13.67 -11.88
N MET A 216 -12.68 -14.89 -12.15
CA MET A 216 -13.23 -15.83 -13.13
C MET A 216 -14.75 -15.99 -13.06
N GLN A 217 -15.29 -16.30 -11.87
CA GLN A 217 -16.71 -16.57 -11.71
C GLN A 217 -17.57 -15.31 -11.84
N MET A 218 -17.11 -14.17 -11.31
CA MET A 218 -17.84 -12.91 -11.39
C MET A 218 -17.81 -12.32 -12.81
N PHE A 219 -16.67 -12.43 -13.48
CA PHE A 219 -16.53 -12.10 -14.89
C PHE A 219 -17.54 -12.89 -15.73
N ARG A 220 -17.63 -14.23 -15.56
CA ARG A 220 -18.59 -15.07 -16.32
C ARG A 220 -20.05 -14.70 -16.07
N ARG A 221 -20.39 -14.12 -14.91
CA ARG A 221 -21.75 -13.66 -14.61
C ARG A 221 -22.12 -12.42 -15.41
N VAL A 222 -21.17 -11.53 -15.65
CA VAL A 222 -21.36 -10.27 -16.37
C VAL A 222 -21.13 -10.45 -17.88
N ALA A 223 -20.07 -11.17 -18.25
CA ALA A 223 -19.72 -11.50 -19.62
C ALA A 223 -20.64 -12.61 -20.15
N ARG A 224 -21.72 -12.24 -20.83
CA ARG A 224 -22.70 -13.15 -21.46
C ARG A 224 -22.14 -14.01 -22.61
N ALA A 225 -20.85 -13.86 -22.95
CA ALA A 225 -20.16 -14.55 -24.04
C ALA A 225 -18.82 -15.14 -23.52
N GLY A 226 -18.02 -15.80 -24.38
CA GLY A 226 -16.75 -16.46 -24.02
C GLY A 226 -15.72 -15.54 -23.34
N VAL A 227 -14.52 -15.99 -23.00
CA VAL A 227 -13.49 -15.08 -22.46
C VAL A 227 -12.85 -14.31 -23.63
N SER A 228 -12.61 -13.01 -23.50
CA SER A 228 -11.77 -12.26 -24.44
C SER A 228 -10.96 -11.21 -23.68
N GLY A 229 -9.76 -10.89 -24.17
CA GLY A 229 -8.84 -10.01 -23.46
C GLY A 229 -9.39 -8.62 -23.18
N SER A 230 -9.96 -7.98 -24.19
CA SER A 230 -10.60 -6.66 -24.03
C SER A 230 -11.69 -6.64 -22.95
N ARG A 231 -12.51 -7.69 -22.87
CA ARG A 231 -13.57 -7.79 -21.86
C ARG A 231 -13.03 -8.09 -20.47
N ALA A 232 -12.04 -8.98 -20.36
CA ALA A 232 -11.38 -9.26 -19.09
C ALA A 232 -10.69 -8.00 -18.54
N LEU A 233 -10.01 -7.26 -19.42
CA LEU A 233 -9.34 -6.01 -19.10
C LEU A 233 -10.33 -4.92 -18.67
N ASN A 234 -11.41 -4.70 -19.44
CA ASN A 234 -12.46 -3.77 -19.05
C ASN A 234 -13.11 -4.15 -17.71
N PHE A 235 -13.39 -5.43 -17.47
CA PHE A 235 -13.95 -5.89 -16.19
C PHE A 235 -12.99 -5.64 -15.02
N LEU A 236 -11.71 -5.96 -15.17
CA LEU A 236 -10.71 -5.81 -14.11
C LEU A 236 -10.28 -4.36 -13.89
N LEU A 237 -10.47 -3.47 -14.86
CA LEU A 237 -10.19 -2.04 -14.70
C LEU A 237 -11.41 -1.28 -14.21
N CYS A 238 -12.58 -1.45 -14.84
CA CYS A 238 -13.69 -0.51 -14.76
C CYS A 238 -14.86 -0.94 -13.89
N ASP A 239 -15.01 -2.24 -13.60
CA ASP A 239 -16.17 -2.72 -12.84
C ASP A 239 -16.18 -2.06 -11.46
N ARG A 240 -17.27 -1.43 -11.04
CA ARG A 240 -17.33 -0.71 -9.75
C ARG A 240 -17.85 -1.58 -8.59
N GLU A 241 -18.27 -2.81 -8.89
CA GLU A 241 -18.85 -3.74 -7.91
C GLU A 241 -17.89 -4.88 -7.55
N PHE A 242 -16.96 -5.23 -8.44
CA PHE A 242 -16.04 -6.34 -8.25
C PHE A 242 -14.88 -5.96 -7.30
N PRO A 243 -14.68 -6.63 -6.15
CA PRO A 243 -13.75 -6.17 -5.11
C PRO A 243 -12.28 -6.00 -5.51
N ARG A 244 -11.85 -6.62 -6.61
CA ARG A 244 -10.47 -6.61 -7.12
C ARG A 244 -10.29 -5.82 -8.42
N SER A 245 -11.36 -5.21 -8.94
CA SER A 245 -11.18 -4.26 -10.04
C SER A 245 -10.53 -2.97 -9.52
N VAL A 246 -9.83 -2.26 -10.40
CA VAL A 246 -9.15 -1.02 -10.02
C VAL A 246 -10.16 0.06 -9.65
N ALA A 247 -11.22 0.25 -10.45
CA ALA A 247 -12.28 1.22 -10.18
C ALA A 247 -12.92 1.02 -8.81
N HIS A 248 -13.28 -0.22 -8.45
CA HIS A 248 -13.86 -0.51 -7.15
C HIS A 248 -12.88 -0.16 -6.01
N CYS A 249 -11.61 -0.56 -6.12
CA CYS A 249 -10.61 -0.27 -5.09
C CYS A 249 -10.41 1.24 -4.89
N LEU A 250 -10.38 2.01 -5.97
CA LEU A 250 -10.26 3.48 -5.90
C LEU A 250 -11.51 4.14 -5.31
N VAL A 251 -12.71 3.63 -5.62
CA VAL A 251 -13.97 4.10 -5.01
C VAL A 251 -14.01 3.81 -3.51
N GLU A 252 -13.59 2.61 -3.09
CA GLU A 252 -13.55 2.26 -1.67
C GLU A 252 -12.45 3.05 -0.92
N LEU A 253 -11.33 3.35 -1.58
CA LEU A 253 -10.33 4.30 -1.06
C LEU A 253 -10.96 5.66 -0.81
N ASP A 254 -11.59 6.29 -1.81
CA ASP A 254 -12.25 7.59 -1.66
C ASP A 254 -13.25 7.60 -0.48
N ARG A 255 -14.09 6.57 -0.38
CA ARG A 255 -15.06 6.41 0.72
C ARG A 255 -14.38 6.29 2.09
N GLY A 256 -13.34 5.45 2.18
CA GLY A 256 -12.59 5.24 3.42
C GLY A 256 -11.88 6.50 3.90
N LEU A 257 -11.29 7.25 2.97
CA LEU A 257 -10.49 8.45 3.23
C LEU A 257 -11.33 9.63 3.75
N ARG A 258 -12.59 9.78 3.33
CA ARG A 258 -13.50 10.87 3.79
C ARG A 258 -13.73 10.90 5.30
N LEU A 259 -13.46 9.80 5.98
CA LEU A 259 -13.65 9.63 7.41
C LEU A 259 -12.31 9.61 8.19
N LEU A 260 -11.20 9.91 7.52
CA LEU A 260 -9.90 10.12 8.12
C LEU A 260 -9.57 11.63 8.24
N PRO A 261 -8.81 12.04 9.26
CA PRO A 261 -8.42 13.44 9.42
C PRO A 261 -7.44 13.89 8.32
N ASN A 262 -7.52 15.16 7.91
CA ASN A 262 -6.60 15.77 6.94
C ASN A 262 -6.50 15.04 5.58
N SER A 263 -7.55 14.33 5.17
CA SER A 263 -7.52 13.45 3.99
C SER A 263 -7.74 14.14 2.64
N ALA A 264 -7.97 15.46 2.61
CA ALA A 264 -8.36 16.18 1.40
C ALA A 264 -7.36 15.99 0.23
N THR A 265 -6.05 16.11 0.50
CA THR A 265 -4.99 15.93 -0.51
C THR A 265 -4.92 14.49 -1.03
N VAL A 266 -5.07 13.51 -0.14
CA VAL A 266 -5.07 12.08 -0.50
C VAL A 266 -6.31 11.74 -1.33
N ILE A 267 -7.48 12.31 -0.98
CA ILE A 267 -8.72 12.18 -1.77
C ILE A 267 -8.53 12.77 -3.16
N THR A 268 -7.88 13.92 -3.30
CA THR A 268 -7.56 14.50 -4.62
C THR A 268 -6.70 13.55 -5.44
N ALA A 269 -5.64 12.98 -4.86
CA ALA A 269 -4.78 12.01 -5.57
C ALA A 269 -5.56 10.76 -6.03
N VAL A 270 -6.48 10.24 -5.21
CA VAL A 270 -7.38 9.14 -5.63
C VAL A 270 -8.34 9.57 -6.73
N GLY A 271 -8.86 10.80 -6.65
CA GLY A 271 -9.72 11.41 -7.66
C GLY A 271 -9.03 11.52 -9.01
N ASP A 272 -7.75 11.90 -9.05
CA ASP A 272 -6.97 11.98 -10.29
C ASP A 272 -6.81 10.60 -10.96
N ALA A 273 -6.54 9.56 -10.17
CA ALA A 273 -6.48 8.19 -10.66
C ALA A 273 -7.84 7.70 -11.23
N LEU A 274 -8.94 8.02 -10.54
CA LEU A 274 -10.30 7.74 -11.01
C LEU A 274 -10.62 8.48 -12.32
N ILE A 275 -10.25 9.76 -12.41
CA ILE A 275 -10.44 10.55 -13.63
C ILE A 275 -9.66 9.96 -14.80
N ARG A 276 -8.42 9.49 -14.59
CA ARG A 276 -7.66 8.80 -15.64
C ARG A 276 -8.39 7.55 -16.13
N LEU A 277 -8.90 6.75 -15.20
CA LEU A 277 -9.62 5.53 -15.49
C LEU A 277 -10.93 5.80 -16.26
N ASP A 278 -11.70 6.79 -15.82
CA ASP A 278 -12.98 7.16 -16.44
C ASP A 278 -12.80 7.81 -17.83
N ARG A 279 -11.71 8.54 -18.05
CA ARG A 279 -11.41 9.19 -19.36
C ARG A 279 -10.93 8.23 -20.44
N ALA A 280 -10.56 7.01 -20.08
CA ALA A 280 -9.88 6.10 -21.00
C ALA A 280 -10.82 5.39 -22.00
N ASP A 281 -12.14 5.64 -22.00
CA ASP A 281 -13.18 4.98 -22.83
C ASP A 281 -12.79 3.54 -23.24
N LEU A 282 -12.53 2.73 -22.22
CA LEU A 282 -11.70 1.54 -22.32
C LEU A 282 -12.31 0.47 -23.25
N ASP A 283 -13.62 0.45 -23.46
CA ASP A 283 -14.25 -0.52 -24.37
C ASP A 283 -13.93 -0.29 -25.85
N VAL A 284 -13.77 0.97 -26.27
CA VAL A 284 -13.33 1.33 -27.63
C VAL A 284 -11.82 1.40 -27.70
N HIS A 285 -11.19 2.00 -26.68
CA HIS A 285 -9.75 2.21 -26.65
C HIS A 285 -8.98 0.90 -26.53
N LEU A 286 -9.33 -0.02 -25.62
CA LEU A 286 -8.59 -1.29 -25.47
C LEU A 286 -8.63 -2.21 -26.69
N LYS A 287 -9.66 -2.07 -27.54
CA LYS A 287 -9.73 -2.80 -28.81
C LYS A 287 -8.80 -2.20 -29.87
N ALA A 288 -8.55 -0.90 -29.78
CA ALA A 288 -7.71 -0.15 -30.71
C ALA A 288 -6.27 0.03 -30.22
N MET A 289 -6.03 -0.10 -28.91
CA MET A 289 -4.74 0.17 -28.27
C MET A 289 -3.71 -0.87 -28.69
N ALA A 290 -2.58 -0.36 -29.15
CA ALA A 290 -1.40 -1.19 -29.34
C ALA A 290 -0.87 -1.68 -27.98
N PRO A 291 -0.13 -2.81 -27.93
CA PRO A 291 0.41 -3.33 -26.68
C PRO A 291 1.27 -2.32 -25.90
N GLY A 292 2.01 -1.45 -26.59
CA GLY A 292 2.79 -0.39 -25.97
C GLY A 292 1.94 0.70 -25.33
N GLU A 293 0.83 1.09 -25.97
CA GLU A 293 -0.09 2.09 -25.40
C GLU A 293 -0.78 1.57 -24.13
N LEU A 294 -1.08 0.26 -24.09
CA LEU A 294 -1.66 -0.37 -22.91
C LEU A 294 -0.67 -0.39 -21.75
N HIS A 295 0.58 -0.75 -22.02
CA HIS A 295 1.66 -0.69 -21.03
C HIS A 295 1.82 0.72 -20.47
N ASP A 296 1.94 1.73 -21.35
CA ASP A 296 2.05 3.13 -20.95
C ASP A 296 0.84 3.60 -20.10
N PHE A 297 -0.36 3.10 -20.40
CA PHE A 297 -1.56 3.38 -19.60
C PHE A 297 -1.46 2.76 -18.21
N MET A 298 -1.05 1.50 -18.11
CA MET A 298 -0.86 0.82 -16.83
C MET A 298 0.22 1.49 -15.98
N ASP A 299 1.35 1.85 -16.57
CA ASP A 299 2.45 2.54 -15.89
C ASP A 299 2.00 3.89 -15.30
N ARG A 300 1.23 4.66 -16.07
CA ARG A 300 0.64 5.92 -15.57
C ARG A 300 -0.33 5.69 -14.42
N LEU A 301 -1.15 4.65 -14.50
CA LEU A 301 -2.10 4.31 -13.43
C LEU A 301 -1.38 3.80 -12.17
N GLN A 302 -0.34 2.99 -12.32
CA GLN A 302 0.55 2.57 -11.23
C GLN A 302 1.26 3.77 -10.60
N THR A 303 1.71 4.74 -11.40
CA THR A 303 2.31 6.00 -10.93
C THR A 303 1.32 6.80 -10.09
N ASP A 304 0.07 6.93 -10.53
CA ASP A 304 -0.97 7.63 -9.77
C ASP A 304 -1.26 6.90 -8.43
N ILE A 305 -1.34 5.57 -8.43
CA ILE A 305 -1.51 4.76 -7.20
C ILE A 305 -0.31 4.95 -6.26
N GLY A 306 0.92 5.01 -6.80
CA GLY A 306 2.13 5.33 -6.06
C GLY A 306 2.08 6.74 -5.45
N HIS A 307 1.55 7.72 -6.18
CA HIS A 307 1.34 9.09 -5.69
C HIS A 307 0.31 9.14 -4.55
N VAL A 308 -0.76 8.34 -4.60
CA VAL A 308 -1.70 8.16 -3.46
C VAL A 308 -0.96 7.65 -2.22
N HIS A 309 -0.08 6.64 -2.37
CA HIS A 309 0.74 6.14 -1.26
C HIS A 309 1.68 7.22 -0.68
N ALA A 310 2.39 7.94 -1.55
CA ALA A 310 3.31 9.00 -1.13
C ALA A 310 2.57 10.10 -0.36
N THR A 311 1.44 10.57 -0.90
CA THR A 311 0.61 11.60 -0.26
C THR A 311 0.07 11.15 1.08
N ALA A 312 -0.39 9.89 1.19
CA ALA A 312 -0.84 9.31 2.46
C ALA A 312 0.29 9.25 3.50
N SER A 313 1.51 8.92 3.05
CA SER A 313 2.69 8.84 3.91
C SER A 313 3.10 10.21 4.45
N ASP A 314 3.11 11.23 3.60
CA ASP A 314 3.39 12.61 4.00
C ASP A 314 2.31 13.18 4.93
N THR A 315 1.05 12.79 4.71
CA THR A 315 -0.09 13.27 5.50
C THR A 315 -0.14 12.67 6.91
N TRP A 316 0.18 11.38 7.06
CA TRP A 316 -0.08 10.65 8.32
C TRP A 316 1.13 9.96 8.95
N PHE A 317 2.16 9.60 8.18
CA PHE A 317 3.26 8.75 8.66
C PHE A 317 4.57 9.52 8.90
N ALA A 318 4.70 10.72 8.35
CA ALA A 318 5.82 11.60 8.63
C ALA A 318 5.90 11.93 10.15
N PRO A 319 7.09 11.84 10.78
CA PRO A 319 7.25 12.28 12.15
C PRO A 319 6.90 13.77 12.26
N PRO A 320 6.26 14.22 13.35
CA PRO A 320 5.99 15.64 13.55
C PRO A 320 7.31 16.41 13.47
N PRO A 321 7.33 17.62 12.87
CA PRO A 321 8.54 18.41 12.76
C PRO A 321 9.16 18.60 14.14
N VAL A 322 10.48 18.36 14.25
CA VAL A 322 11.22 18.62 15.48
C VAL A 322 11.11 20.11 15.76
N THR A 323 10.34 20.51 16.77
CA THR A 323 10.37 21.87 17.29
C THR A 323 11.72 22.07 17.96
N VAL A 324 12.66 22.68 17.23
CA VAL A 324 13.88 23.23 17.84
C VAL A 324 13.41 24.30 18.82
N PRO A 325 13.71 24.19 20.13
CA PRO A 325 13.39 25.25 21.08
C PRO A 325 14.01 26.56 20.57
N GLU A 326 13.22 27.63 20.50
CA GLU A 326 13.78 28.96 20.24
C GLU A 326 14.90 29.22 21.26
N PRO A 327 16.06 29.76 20.83
CA PRO A 327 17.11 30.12 21.77
C PRO A 327 16.51 31.08 22.80
N GLU A 328 16.67 30.76 24.09
CA GLU A 328 16.28 31.65 25.18
C GLU A 328 16.81 33.06 24.89
N PRO A 329 15.98 34.11 25.05
CA PRO A 329 16.45 35.47 24.82
C PRO A 329 17.66 35.71 25.70
N ALA A 330 18.77 36.11 25.07
CA ALA A 330 20.03 36.37 25.74
C ALA A 330 19.77 37.28 26.96
N MET A 331 20.11 36.76 28.15
CA MET A 331 20.13 37.59 29.35
C MET A 331 21.02 38.79 29.06
N THR A 332 20.45 39.98 29.07
CA THR A 332 21.19 41.22 28.97
C THR A 332 22.18 41.29 30.13
N GLU A 333 23.47 41.13 29.82
CA GLU A 333 24.54 41.39 30.77
C GLU A 333 24.41 42.82 31.28
N SER A 334 24.05 42.96 32.56
CA SER A 334 24.09 44.23 33.26
C SER A 334 25.54 44.67 33.39
N THR A 335 25.89 45.76 32.70
CA THR A 335 27.19 46.43 32.80
C THR A 335 27.54 46.72 34.27
N PRO A 336 28.74 46.35 34.77
CA PRO A 336 29.13 46.68 36.14
C PRO A 336 29.46 48.18 36.24
N ALA A 337 28.89 48.83 37.25
CA ALA A 337 29.15 50.23 37.57
C ALA A 337 30.61 50.44 38.06
N ALA A 338 31.22 51.54 37.59
CA ALA A 338 32.58 51.96 37.92
C ALA A 338 32.77 52.29 39.43
N PRO A 339 33.99 52.17 39.98
CA PRO A 339 34.22 52.25 41.42
C PRO A 339 34.19 53.68 41.95
N ALA A 340 33.79 53.78 43.22
CA ALA A 340 33.60 55.00 43.98
C ALA A 340 34.90 55.82 44.16
N GLY A 341 34.85 57.09 43.75
CA GLY A 341 35.78 58.14 44.13
C GLY A 341 35.25 58.94 45.32
N ALA A 342 36.12 59.24 46.27
CA ALA A 342 35.81 59.68 47.62
C ALA A 342 35.51 61.19 47.77
N SER A 343 34.73 61.49 48.81
CA SER A 343 34.74 62.69 49.67
C SER A 343 34.16 64.01 49.12
N GLN A 344 33.08 64.51 49.71
CA GLN A 344 33.13 65.47 50.83
C GLN A 344 31.71 65.92 51.27
N SER A 345 31.68 66.37 52.52
CA SER A 345 30.61 66.67 53.46
C SER A 345 29.71 67.89 53.19
N GLN A 346 28.59 67.92 53.94
CA GLN A 346 27.73 69.03 54.43
C GLN A 346 26.33 69.06 53.79
N SER A 347 25.28 68.58 54.46
CA SER A 347 24.50 69.10 55.62
C SER A 347 23.33 70.00 55.23
N VAL A 348 22.16 69.73 55.86
CA VAL A 348 20.94 70.56 55.98
C VAL A 348 20.05 70.58 54.72
N GLY A 349 18.73 70.41 54.75
CA GLY A 349 17.77 70.26 55.84
C GLY A 349 16.34 70.14 55.26
N ASN A 350 15.38 70.01 56.18
CA ASN A 350 13.93 69.86 56.03
C ASN A 350 13.25 70.63 54.87
N GLY A 351 12.15 70.04 54.36
CA GLY A 351 11.12 70.78 53.64
C GLY A 351 9.92 69.91 53.28
N GLN A 352 8.88 69.96 54.12
CA GLN A 352 7.56 69.41 53.83
C GLN A 352 6.92 70.12 52.62
N GLN A 353 5.89 69.45 52.10
CA GLN A 353 4.53 69.99 51.91
C GLN A 353 4.01 70.23 50.48
N THR A 354 2.81 69.67 50.30
CA THR A 354 1.62 70.20 49.58
C THR A 354 1.46 69.96 48.07
N GLN A 355 0.54 69.03 47.79
CA GLN A 355 -0.67 69.20 46.96
C GLN A 355 -0.66 70.25 45.85
N ARG A 356 -1.08 69.84 44.65
CA ARG A 356 -2.20 70.49 43.94
C ARG A 356 -2.87 69.55 42.94
N GLN A 357 -4.19 69.51 43.07
CA GLN A 357 -5.18 68.95 42.15
C GLN A 357 -5.29 69.81 40.88
N SER A 358 -5.61 69.18 39.75
CA SER A 358 -6.61 69.63 38.74
C SER A 358 -6.47 68.71 37.52
N ALA A 359 -7.42 67.86 37.12
CA ALA A 359 -8.84 68.02 36.76
C ALA A 359 -9.03 67.86 35.24
N ALA A 360 -9.94 66.93 34.89
CA ALA A 360 -10.74 66.84 33.65
C ALA A 360 -9.99 66.53 32.33
N ARG A 361 -10.52 65.81 31.33
CA ARG A 361 -11.91 65.47 30.99
C ARG A 361 -11.92 64.37 29.89
N ALA A 362 -12.82 63.39 30.04
CA ALA A 362 -13.67 62.70 29.04
C ALA A 362 -13.15 62.33 27.61
N VAL A 363 -13.06 61.02 27.30
CA VAL A 363 -14.02 60.14 26.54
C VAL A 363 -15.07 60.87 25.66
N PRO A 364 -15.62 60.40 24.51
CA PRO A 364 -15.79 59.02 23.94
C PRO A 364 -15.45 58.97 22.41
N SER A 365 -15.81 58.01 21.54
CA SER A 365 -16.18 56.58 21.50
C SER A 365 -16.30 56.21 19.99
N SER A 366 -16.40 54.90 19.72
CA SER A 366 -17.16 54.27 18.62
C SER A 366 -16.80 54.57 17.15
N THR A 367 -16.32 53.55 16.43
CA THR A 367 -17.20 52.67 15.62
C THR A 367 -16.58 51.28 15.49
#